data_AF-A0A6J4RWA8-F1
#
_entry.id   AF-A0A6J4RWA8-F1
#
_cell.length_a   1.000
_cell.length_b   1.000
_cell.length_c   1.000
_cell.angle_alpha   90.00
_cell.angle_beta   90.00
_cell.angle_gamma   90.00
#
_symmetry.space_group_name_H-M   'P 1'
#
loop_
_entity.id
_entity.type
_entity.pdbx_description
1 polymer ?
#
loop_
_entity_poly.entity_id
_entity_poly.type
_entity_poly.pdbx_seq_one_letter_code
_entity_poly.pdbx_strand_id
1 'polypeptide(L)'
;MTSGNIQMGPDPDQVRDALAAAVRDDPTLRERKSEQVAAELARGGYLQEEPDPVLVAEMLGVLDQDEPGNEPGEETEEASPT
;
A
#
# COMPACT_ATOMS: atom_id res chain seq x y z
N MET A 1 29.68 -10.57 -13.19
CA MET A 1 29.07 -11.14 -11.98
C MET A 1 27.94 -10.20 -11.57
N THR A 2 26.68 -10.55 -11.84
CA THR A 2 25.52 -9.73 -11.47
C THR A 2 24.54 -10.60 -10.69
N SER A 3 25.01 -11.16 -9.58
CA SER A 3 24.15 -11.92 -8.68
C SER A 3 24.02 -11.10 -7.41
N GLY A 4 22.91 -10.40 -7.29
CA GLY A 4 22.62 -9.53 -6.15
C GLY A 4 21.22 -8.93 -6.15
N ASN A 5 20.23 -9.57 -6.77
CA ASN A 5 18.82 -9.23 -6.56
C ASN A 5 18.20 -10.32 -5.67
N ILE A 6 18.51 -10.28 -4.38
CA ILE A 6 17.64 -10.92 -3.39
C ILE A 6 16.43 -10.00 -3.17
N GLN A 7 15.54 -9.92 -4.15
CA GLN A 7 14.16 -9.54 -3.87
C GLN A 7 13.51 -10.80 -3.28
N MET A 8 13.49 -10.88 -1.95
CA MET A 8 12.56 -11.78 -1.28
C MET A 8 11.20 -11.09 -1.34
N GLY A 9 10.41 -11.41 -2.35
CA GLY A 9 9.12 -10.77 -2.55
C GLY A 9 8.76 -10.58 -4.04
N PRO A 10 7.47 -10.38 -4.32
CA PRO A 10 6.98 -10.05 -5.64
C PRO A 10 7.46 -8.65 -6.06
N ASP A 11 7.71 -8.46 -7.35
CA ASP A 11 8.21 -7.18 -7.88
C ASP A 11 7.26 -6.02 -7.52
N PRO A 12 7.78 -4.80 -7.28
CA PRO A 12 6.97 -3.63 -6.92
C PRO A 12 5.88 -3.31 -7.96
N ASP A 13 6.16 -3.47 -9.25
CA ASP A 13 5.17 -3.30 -10.31
C ASP A 13 4.04 -4.35 -10.22
N GLN A 14 4.36 -5.60 -9.89
CA GLN A 14 3.36 -6.66 -9.69
C GLN A 14 2.49 -6.36 -8.47
N VAL A 15 3.10 -5.89 -7.38
CA VAL A 15 2.37 -5.48 -6.17
C VAL A 15 1.41 -4.34 -6.47
N ARG A 16 1.84 -3.34 -7.25
CA ARG A 16 0.97 -2.21 -7.63
C ARG A 16 -0.24 -2.69 -8.45
N ASP A 17 -0.02 -3.51 -9.47
CA ASP A 17 -1.10 -4.02 -10.33
C ASP A 17 -2.08 -4.91 -9.54
N ALA A 18 -1.54 -5.79 -8.69
CA ALA A 18 -2.33 -6.64 -7.79
C ALA A 18 -3.14 -5.80 -6.79
N LEU A 19 -2.53 -4.79 -6.17
CA LEU A 19 -3.19 -3.88 -5.25
C LEU A 19 -4.29 -3.08 -5.93
N ALA A 20 -4.05 -2.56 -7.14
CA ALA A 20 -5.07 -1.84 -7.90
C ALA A 20 -6.25 -2.74 -8.27
N ALA A 21 -6.00 -4.00 -8.63
CA ALA A 21 -7.06 -4.98 -8.88
C ALA A 21 -7.84 -5.30 -7.60
N ALA A 22 -7.15 -5.56 -6.49
CA ALA A 22 -7.78 -5.88 -5.21
C ALA A 22 -8.60 -4.71 -4.66
N VAL A 23 -8.10 -3.47 -4.73
CA VAL A 23 -8.82 -2.25 -4.31
C VAL A 23 -10.04 -2.00 -5.20
N ARG A 24 -9.98 -2.37 -6.48
CA ARG A 24 -11.13 -2.27 -7.38
C ARG A 24 -12.24 -3.23 -6.99
N ASP A 25 -11.89 -4.43 -6.55
CA ASP A 25 -12.84 -5.45 -6.10
C ASP A 25 -13.34 -5.18 -4.67
N ASP A 26 -12.45 -4.75 -3.77
CA ASP A 26 -12.74 -4.34 -2.41
C ASP A 26 -12.09 -2.97 -2.09
N PRO A 27 -12.85 -1.87 -2.21
CA PRO A 27 -12.31 -0.53 -1.95
C PRO A 27 -11.96 -0.29 -0.48
N THR A 28 -12.44 -1.12 0.45
CA THR A 28 -12.13 -0.98 1.88
C THR A 28 -10.68 -1.35 2.17
N LEU A 29 -9.99 -2.07 1.28
CA LEU A 29 -8.57 -2.39 1.39
C LEU A 29 -7.69 -1.14 1.49
N ARG A 30 -8.11 0.00 0.94
CA ARG A 30 -7.39 1.28 1.08
C ARG A 30 -7.32 1.77 2.52
N GLU A 31 -8.34 1.49 3.33
CA GLU A 31 -8.43 1.91 4.72
C GLU A 31 -7.84 0.86 5.69
N ARG A 32 -7.43 -0.30 5.18
CA ARG A 32 -6.88 -1.40 5.96
C ARG A 32 -5.38 -1.23 6.16
N LYS A 33 -4.86 -1.91 7.18
CA LYS A 33 -3.42 -1.99 7.41
C LYS A 33 -2.74 -2.75 6.29
N SER A 34 -1.57 -2.29 5.87
CA SER A 34 -0.77 -2.89 4.79
C SER A 34 -0.44 -4.36 5.02
N GLU A 35 -0.28 -4.81 6.27
CA GLU A 35 -0.12 -6.23 6.64
C GLU A 35 -1.35 -7.08 6.28
N GLN A 36 -2.56 -6.56 6.52
CA GLN A 36 -3.80 -7.26 6.16
C GLN A 36 -3.98 -7.27 4.65
N VAL A 37 -3.66 -6.17 3.98
CA VAL A 37 -3.76 -6.06 2.53
C VAL A 37 -2.76 -7.00 1.85
N ALA A 38 -1.52 -7.07 2.33
CA ALA A 38 -0.51 -8.01 1.83
C ALA A 38 -0.99 -9.46 1.89
N ALA A 39 -1.49 -9.89 3.06
CA ALA A 39 -2.04 -11.23 3.22
C ALA A 39 -3.23 -11.49 2.29
N GLU A 40 -4.10 -10.49 2.11
CA GLU A 40 -5.27 -10.61 1.23
C GLU A 40 -4.87 -10.65 -0.26
N LEU A 41 -3.79 -9.98 -0.66
CA LEU A 41 -3.27 -10.07 -2.03
C LEU A 41 -2.81 -11.49 -2.38
N ALA A 42 -2.10 -12.15 -1.45
CA ALA A 42 -1.70 -13.55 -1.65
C ALA A 42 -2.90 -14.51 -1.54
N ARG A 43 -3.74 -14.33 -0.53
CA ARG A 43 -4.89 -15.20 -0.27
C ARG A 43 -5.98 -15.09 -1.34
N GLY A 44 -6.21 -13.89 -1.86
CA GLY A 44 -7.12 -13.58 -2.95
C GLY A 44 -6.60 -14.03 -4.32
N GLY A 45 -5.34 -14.48 -4.39
CA GLY A 45 -4.72 -14.97 -5.63
C GLY A 45 -4.30 -13.86 -6.59
N TYR A 46 -4.21 -12.61 -6.11
CA TYR A 46 -3.66 -11.50 -6.89
C TYR A 46 -2.14 -11.59 -7.02
N LEU A 47 -1.47 -12.17 -6.01
CA LEU A 47 -0.04 -12.47 -6.00
C LEU A 47 0.21 -13.94 -5.66
N GLN A 48 1.30 -14.49 -6.20
CA GLN A 48 1.74 -15.86 -5.91
C GLN A 48 2.34 -16.01 -4.50
N GLU A 49 2.88 -14.91 -3.96
CA GLU A 49 3.51 -14.83 -2.65
C GLU A 49 3.08 -13.55 -1.94
N GLU A 50 3.16 -13.54 -0.62
CA GLU A 50 2.80 -12.39 0.19
C GLU A 50 3.81 -11.25 -0.03
N PRO A 51 3.36 -10.07 -0.50
CA PRO A 51 4.23 -8.92 -0.67
C PRO A 51 4.67 -8.35 0.67
N ASP A 52 5.78 -7.61 0.67
CA ASP A 52 6.23 -6.94 1.88
C ASP A 52 5.20 -5.86 2.29
N PRO A 53 4.73 -5.85 3.55
CA PRO A 53 3.75 -4.88 4.01
C PRO A 53 4.25 -3.43 3.93
N VAL A 54 5.56 -3.19 4.00
CA VAL A 54 6.15 -1.86 3.79
C VAL A 54 5.93 -1.43 2.33
N LEU A 55 6.21 -2.32 1.38
CA LEU A 55 5.99 -2.06 -0.04
C LEU A 55 4.51 -1.83 -0.35
N VAL A 56 3.61 -2.60 0.25
CA VAL A 56 2.15 -2.38 0.12
C VAL A 56 1.73 -1.04 0.69
N ALA A 57 2.30 -0.61 1.82
CA ALA A 57 2.02 0.71 2.40
C ALA A 57 2.45 1.84 1.46
N GLU A 58 3.63 1.72 0.85
CA GLU A 58 4.11 2.70 -0.13
C GLU A 58 3.19 2.75 -1.35
N MET A 59 2.78 1.60 -1.90
CA MET A 59 1.89 1.55 -3.05
C MET A 59 0.48 2.05 -2.74
N LEU A 60 -0.05 1.77 -1.54
CA LEU A 60 -1.30 2.34 -1.06
C LEU A 60 -1.21 3.87 -0.95
N GLY A 61 -0.11 4.38 -0.40
CA GLY A 61 0.15 5.82 -0.32
C GLY A 61 0.19 6.48 -1.69
N VAL A 62 0.81 5.84 -2.69
CA VAL A 62 0.80 6.34 -4.08
C VAL A 62 -0.62 6.35 -4.65
N LEU A 63 -1.39 5.28 -4.44
CA LEU A 63 -2.78 5.19 -4.91
C LEU A 63 -3.74 6.17 -4.21
N ASP A 64 -3.41 6.63 -3.00
CA ASP A 64 -4.17 7.62 -2.24
C ASP A 64 -3.76 9.05 -2.63
N GLN A 65 -2.48 9.29 -2.93
CA GLN A 65 -1.94 10.58 -3.39
C GLN A 65 -2.42 11.00 -4.79
N ASP A 66 -2.85 10.06 -5.63
CA ASP A 66 -3.55 10.37 -6.88
C ASP A 66 -4.98 10.91 -6.63
N GLU A 67 -5.49 10.89 -5.39
CA GLU A 67 -6.68 11.63 -4.96
C GLU A 67 -6.26 13.02 -4.43
N PRO A 68 -6.64 14.13 -5.09
CA PRO A 68 -6.32 15.47 -4.63
C PRO A 68 -7.19 15.82 -3.40
N GLY A 69 -6.80 15.37 -2.21
CA GLY A 69 -7.55 15.71 -1.00
C GLY A 69 -7.09 15.11 0.33
N ASN A 70 -6.18 14.14 0.38
CA ASN A 70 -5.72 13.58 1.65
C ASN A 70 -4.40 14.22 2.11
N GLU A 71 -4.47 15.51 2.39
CA GLU A 71 -3.56 16.11 3.37
C GLU A 71 -3.86 15.46 4.72
N PRO A 72 -2.94 14.70 5.33
CA PRO A 72 -3.15 14.19 6.67
C PRO A 72 -3.35 15.41 7.55
N GLY A 73 -4.54 15.53 8.14
CA GLY A 73 -4.90 16.67 8.97
C GLY A 73 -3.73 17.01 9.91
N GLU A 74 -3.18 18.20 9.74
CA GLU A 74 -2.34 18.85 10.74
C GLU A 74 -3.19 19.03 11.99
N GLU A 75 -3.28 17.98 12.82
CA GLU A 75 -3.49 18.15 14.25
C GLU A 75 -2.18 18.64 14.85
N THR A 76 -1.90 19.94 14.72
CA THR A 76 -0.94 20.61 15.60
C THR A 76 -1.61 21.78 16.29
N GLU A 77 -2.10 21.44 17.48
CA GLU A 77 -1.95 22.16 18.75
C GLU A 77 -2.52 23.58 18.91
N GLU A 78 -3.16 23.75 20.06
CA GLU A 78 -3.61 25.00 20.65
C GLU A 78 -2.64 26.19 20.44
N ALA A 79 -3.16 27.27 19.87
CA ALA A 79 -2.65 28.60 20.13
C ALA A 79 -3.82 29.55 20.39
N SER A 80 -4.31 29.56 21.64
CA SER A 80 -4.71 30.85 22.24
C SER A 80 -3.43 31.69 22.31
N PRO A 81 -3.35 32.90 21.73
CA PRO A 81 -3.84 34.08 22.47
C PRO A 81 -4.23 35.32 21.62
N THR A 82 -5.23 36.08 22.09
CA THR A 82 -5.21 37.55 22.32
C THR A 82 -6.61 38.02 22.68
#